data_AF-A0A4Q8TG52-F1
#
_entry.id   AF-A0A4Q8TG52-F1
#
_cell.length_a   1.000
_cell.length_b   1.000
_cell.length_c   1.000
_cell.angle_alpha   90.00
_cell.angle_beta   90.00
_cell.angle_gamma   90.00
#
_symmetry.space_group_name_H-M   'P 1'
#
loop_
_entity.id
_entity.type
_entity.pdbx_description
1 polymer ?
#
loop_
_entity_poly.entity_id
_entity_poly.type
_entity_poly.pdbx_seq_one_letter_code
_entity_poly.pdbx_strand_id
1 'polypeptide(L)'
;MVSTVGLPVPMLFESSKEEFFEAFLNAVAELIGEARPFTNDDVRKRLDSEPRESNWYGAAMGRAVAEFSLIEVGYSKSRTRSRNGGRLILWEPRKERSES
;
A
#
# COMPACT_ATOMS: atom_id res chain seq x y z
N MET A 1 22.10 4.89 -42.95
CA MET A 1 22.09 4.79 -41.47
C MET A 1 21.02 5.75 -40.98
N VAL A 2 19.85 5.22 -40.59
CA VAL A 2 18.73 6.05 -40.13
C VAL A 2 18.87 6.17 -38.61
N SER A 3 19.21 7.37 -38.13
CA SER A 3 19.23 7.68 -36.72
C SER A 3 17.83 7.49 -36.14
N THR A 4 17.69 6.54 -35.23
CA THR A 4 16.52 6.34 -34.37
C THR A 4 16.41 7.54 -33.42
N VAL A 5 15.76 8.59 -33.90
CA VAL A 5 15.32 9.74 -33.09
C VAL A 5 14.43 9.20 -31.97
N GLY A 6 14.72 9.64 -30.74
CA GLY A 6 14.13 9.16 -29.50
C GLY A 6 12.63 8.96 -29.57
N LEU A 7 12.22 7.70 -29.45
CA LEU A 7 10.86 7.38 -29.03
C LEU A 7 10.71 7.91 -27.60
N PRO A 8 9.65 8.66 -27.27
CA PRO A 8 9.32 8.90 -25.87
C PRO A 8 9.14 7.52 -25.23
N VAL A 9 9.92 7.24 -24.18
CA VAL A 9 9.67 6.09 -23.31
C VAL A 9 8.19 6.17 -22.94
N PRO A 10 7.35 5.16 -23.24
CA PRO A 10 5.98 5.19 -22.81
C PRO A 10 6.00 5.35 -21.30
N MET A 11 5.51 6.49 -20.80
CA MET A 11 5.20 6.60 -19.39
C MET A 11 4.09 5.56 -19.16
N LEU A 12 4.48 4.40 -18.62
CA LEU A 12 3.61 3.27 -18.28
C LEU A 12 2.64 3.73 -17.17
N PHE A 13 1.62 4.49 -17.55
CA PHE A 13 0.50 4.87 -16.69
C PHE A 13 -0.67 3.88 -16.85
N GLU A 14 -0.37 2.61 -17.10
CA GLU A 14 -1.37 1.58 -17.46
C GLU A 14 -1.54 0.50 -16.39
N SER A 15 -1.27 0.76 -15.11
CA SER A 15 -1.81 -0.14 -14.08
C SER A 15 -3.31 0.11 -13.97
N SER A 16 -4.12 -0.85 -14.40
CA SER A 16 -5.57 -0.81 -14.23
C SER A 16 -5.92 -0.69 -12.73
N LYS A 17 -7.14 -0.24 -12.40
CA LYS A 17 -7.56 -0.15 -10.99
C LYS A 17 -7.46 -1.51 -10.29
N GLU A 18 -7.74 -2.59 -11.01
CA GLU A 18 -7.67 -3.96 -10.48
C GLU A 18 -6.22 -4.38 -10.27
N GLU A 19 -5.33 -4.14 -11.22
CA GLU A 19 -3.90 -4.42 -11.07
C GLU A 19 -3.28 -3.65 -9.89
N PHE A 20 -3.65 -2.37 -9.71
CA PHE A 20 -3.22 -1.61 -8.54
C PHE A 20 -3.72 -2.25 -7.23
N PHE A 21 -4.95 -2.75 -7.22
CA PHE A 21 -5.54 -3.37 -6.04
C PHE A 21 -4.86 -4.70 -5.73
N GLU A 22 -4.58 -5.52 -6.73
CA GLU A 22 -3.84 -6.76 -6.59
C GLU A 22 -2.42 -6.51 -6.08
N ALA A 23 -1.69 -5.55 -6.67
CA ALA A 23 -0.37 -5.16 -6.19
C ALA A 23 -0.41 -4.66 -4.73
N PHE A 24 -1.43 -3.89 -4.37
CA PHE A 24 -1.64 -3.42 -3.00
C PHE A 24 -1.89 -4.56 -2.02
N LEU A 25 -2.74 -5.53 -2.39
CA LEU A 25 -3.03 -6.69 -1.55
C LEU A 25 -1.80 -7.57 -1.37
N ASN A 26 -1.01 -7.79 -2.43
CA ASN A 26 0.25 -8.52 -2.36
C ASN A 26 1.24 -7.83 -1.41
N ALA A 27 1.41 -6.51 -1.52
CA ALA A 27 2.26 -5.74 -0.62
C ALA A 27 1.81 -5.83 0.86
N VAL A 28 0.50 -5.87 1.10
CA VAL A 28 -0.05 -6.11 2.45
C VAL A 28 0.20 -7.54 2.93
N ALA A 29 0.02 -8.55 2.07
CA ALA A 29 0.28 -9.94 2.41
C ALA A 29 1.76 -10.17 2.81
N GLU A 30 2.69 -9.56 2.08
CA GLU A 30 4.12 -9.59 2.43
C GLU A 30 4.38 -8.95 3.79
N LEU A 31 3.77 -7.79 4.06
CA LEU A 31 3.87 -7.09 5.35
C LEU A 31 3.34 -7.91 6.51
N ILE A 32 2.23 -8.62 6.31
CA ILE A 32 1.66 -9.54 7.29
C ILE A 32 2.65 -10.69 7.56
N GLY A 33 3.29 -11.22 6.52
CA GLY A 33 4.30 -12.28 6.62
C GLY A 33 5.51 -11.91 7.48
N GLU A 34 5.82 -10.62 7.63
CA GLU A 34 6.89 -10.12 8.52
C GLU A 34 6.51 -10.16 10.01
N ALA A 35 5.27 -10.56 10.35
CA ALA A 35 4.77 -10.72 11.71
C ALA A 35 4.94 -9.47 12.61
N ARG A 36 4.86 -8.28 12.01
CA ARG A 36 4.96 -6.99 12.70
C ARG A 36 3.87 -6.02 12.26
N PRO A 37 3.47 -5.06 13.12
CA PRO A 37 2.55 -4.01 12.73
C PRO A 37 3.14 -3.15 11.62
N PHE A 38 2.30 -2.72 10.67
CA PHE A 38 2.71 -1.93 9.51
C PHE A 38 1.86 -0.69 9.32
N THR A 39 2.41 0.31 8.65
CA THR A 39 1.69 1.54 8.30
C THR A 39 1.32 1.58 6.82
N ASN A 40 0.38 2.46 6.45
CA ASN A 40 0.07 2.72 5.03
C ASN A 40 1.30 3.21 4.24
N ASP A 41 2.25 3.88 4.89
CA ASP A 41 3.50 4.30 4.25
C ASP A 41 4.42 3.10 3.97
N ASP A 42 4.37 2.04 4.77
CA ASP A 42 5.14 0.82 4.51
C ASP A 42 4.56 0.01 3.34
N VAL A 43 3.23 0.08 3.13
CA VAL A 43 2.60 -0.46 1.92
C VAL A 43 3.06 0.34 0.71
N ARG A 44 2.99 1.68 0.78
CA ARG A 44 3.43 2.57 -0.32
C ARG A 44 4.88 2.33 -0.75
N LYS A 45 5.79 2.06 0.19
CA LYS A 45 7.19 1.75 -0.13
C LYS A 45 7.39 0.45 -0.89
N ARG A 46 6.43 -0.48 -0.84
CA ARG A 46 6.45 -1.76 -1.58
C ARG A 46 5.75 -1.68 -2.93
N LEU A 47 5.09 -0.58 -3.23
CA LEU A 47 4.44 -0.39 -4.52
C LEU A 47 5.45 0.21 -5.49
N ASP A 48 5.60 -0.41 -6.65
CA ASP A 48 6.45 0.08 -7.73
C ASP A 48 5.79 1.20 -8.54
N SER A 49 4.49 1.45 -8.32
CA SER A 49 3.72 2.46 -9.03
C SER A 49 2.79 3.24 -8.11
N GLU A 50 2.56 4.50 -8.46
CA GLU A 50 1.50 5.31 -7.85
C GLU A 50 0.18 5.08 -8.59
N PRO A 51 -0.96 5.03 -7.86
CA PRO A 51 -2.25 4.90 -8.51
C PRO A 51 -2.57 6.16 -9.31
N ARG A 52 -3.33 5.97 -10.38
CA ARG A 52 -3.83 7.07 -11.22
C ARG A 52 -4.71 8.05 -10.44
N GLU A 53 -5.48 7.57 -9.48
CA GLU A 53 -6.31 8.40 -8.60
C GLU A 53 -5.94 8.16 -7.13
N SER A 54 -5.76 9.25 -6.38
CA SER A 54 -5.30 9.18 -4.98
C SER A 54 -6.29 8.51 -4.03
N ASN A 55 -7.59 8.53 -4.36
CA ASN A 55 -8.65 7.83 -3.63
C ASN A 55 -8.53 6.30 -3.69
N TRP A 56 -7.78 5.74 -4.65
CA TRP A 56 -7.61 4.29 -4.79
C TRP A 56 -6.87 3.69 -3.61
N TYR A 57 -5.95 4.44 -2.98
CA TYR A 57 -5.30 3.99 -1.75
C TYR A 57 -6.31 3.65 -0.65
N GLY A 58 -7.32 4.51 -0.44
CA GLY A 58 -8.35 4.28 0.57
C GLY A 58 -9.22 3.07 0.23
N ALA A 59 -9.60 2.93 -1.04
CA ALA A 59 -10.41 1.81 -1.52
C ALA A 59 -9.64 0.47 -1.45
N ALA A 60 -8.36 0.45 -1.83
CA ALA A 60 -7.50 -0.72 -1.75
C ALA A 60 -7.26 -1.13 -0.30
N MET A 61 -7.01 -0.16 0.60
CA MET A 61 -6.92 -0.44 2.03
C MET A 61 -8.22 -1.01 2.59
N GLY A 62 -9.39 -0.49 2.17
CA GLY A 62 -10.68 -1.04 2.56
C GLY A 62 -10.86 -2.51 2.15
N ARG A 63 -10.37 -2.91 0.97
CA ARG A 63 -10.34 -4.31 0.56
C ARG A 63 -9.37 -5.13 1.40
N ALA A 64 -8.15 -4.64 1.63
CA ALA A 64 -7.15 -5.32 2.45
C ALA A 64 -7.64 -5.56 3.89
N VAL A 65 -8.34 -4.59 4.48
CA VAL A 65 -8.94 -4.75 5.82
C VAL A 65 -9.95 -5.90 5.84
N ALA A 66 -10.82 -5.98 4.83
CA ALA A 66 -11.81 -7.05 4.72
C ALA A 66 -11.16 -8.41 4.45
N GLU A 67 -10.15 -8.46 3.58
CA GLU A 67 -9.50 -9.69 3.13
C GLU A 67 -8.60 -10.31 4.21
N PHE A 68 -7.79 -9.49 4.88
CA PHE A 68 -6.83 -9.95 5.89
C PHE A 68 -7.32 -9.77 7.33
N SER A 69 -8.58 -9.35 7.52
CA SER A 69 -9.16 -9.06 8.84
C SER A 69 -8.27 -8.12 9.66
N LEU A 70 -7.77 -7.05 9.04
CA LEU A 70 -6.84 -6.13 9.69
C LEU A 70 -7.54 -5.33 10.78
N ILE A 71 -6.85 -5.14 11.90
CA ILE A 71 -7.26 -4.29 13.00
C ILE A 71 -6.25 -3.17 13.21
N GLU A 72 -6.77 -2.02 13.63
CA GLU A 72 -5.94 -0.93 14.11
C GLU A 72 -5.40 -1.28 15.50
N VAL A 73 -4.08 -1.38 15.63
CA VAL A 73 -3.39 -1.70 16.90
C VAL A 73 -2.75 -0.49 17.55
N GLY A 74 -2.72 0.65 16.85
CA GLY A 74 -2.23 1.91 17.42
C GLY A 74 -1.78 2.90 16.37
N TYR A 75 -0.89 3.79 16.78
CA TYR A 75 -0.39 4.89 15.96
C TYR A 75 1.12 5.02 16.05
N SER A 76 1.78 5.20 14.91
CA SER A 76 3.17 5.63 14.82
C SER A 76 3.25 7.14 14.52
N LYS A 77 4.27 7.82 15.05
CA LYS A 77 4.52 9.23 14.73
C LYS A 77 5.08 9.30 13.31
N SER A 78 4.37 9.95 12.37
CA SER A 78 4.91 10.13 11.01
C SER A 78 6.25 10.86 11.08
N ARG A 79 7.27 10.31 10.42
CA ARG A 79 8.58 10.94 10.26
C ARG A 79 8.59 11.90 9.06
N THR A 80 7.57 11.86 8.22
CA THR A 80 7.39 12.75 7.08
C THR A 80 6.80 14.07 7.57
N ARG A 81 7.47 15.18 7.27
CA ARG A 81 7.07 16.54 7.64
C ARG A 81 5.90 17.01 6.77
N SER A 82 4.76 16.32 6.81
CA SER A 82 3.53 16.78 6.17
C SER A 82 2.86 17.86 7.04
N ARG A 83 2.07 18.74 6.43
CA ARG A 83 1.45 19.92 7.06
C ARG A 83 0.61 19.65 8.32
N ASN A 84 0.25 18.39 8.57
CA ASN A 84 -0.32 17.92 9.82
C ASN A 84 0.66 16.90 10.39
N GLY A 85 1.18 17.10 11.61
CA GLY A 85 2.05 16.13 12.31
C GLY A 85 1.34 14.79 12.55
N GLY A 86 1.14 14.05 11.46
CA GLY A 86 0.12 13.03 11.31
C GLY A 86 0.54 11.74 11.98
N ARG A 87 -0.38 11.19 12.76
CA ARG A 87 -0.25 9.84 13.27
C ARG A 87 -0.51 8.87 12.12
N LEU A 88 0.39 7.91 11.91
CA LEU A 88 0.19 6.82 10.96
C LEU A 88 -0.50 5.68 11.71
N ILE A 89 -1.63 5.21 11.21
CA ILE A 89 -2.32 4.03 11.76
C ILE A 89 -1.40 2.82 11.59
N LEU A 90 -1.28 2.01 12.65
CA LEU A 90 -0.61 0.72 12.63
C LEU A 90 -1.66 -0.37 12.48
N TRP A 91 -1.44 -1.23 11.49
CA TRP A 91 -2.30 -2.37 11.17
C TRP A 91 -1.61 -3.67 11.50
N GLU A 92 -2.38 -4.61 12.04
CA GLU A 92 -2.02 -6.03 12.16
C GLU A 92 -3.20 -6.89 11.76
N PRO A 93 -2.98 -8.11 11.24
CA PRO A 93 -4.05 -9.09 11.12
C PRO A 93 -4.62 -9.38 12.51
N ARG A 94 -5.94 -9.53 12.61
CA ARG A 94 -6.57 -9.97 13.85
C ARG A 94 -6.00 -11.33 14.23
N LYS A 95 -5.20 -11.37 15.30
CA LYS A 95 -4.83 -12.63 15.95
C LYS A 95 -6.13 -13.23 16.47
N GLU A 96 -6.56 -14.36 15.92
CA GLU A 96 -7.55 -15.18 16.60
C GLU A 96 -6.98 -15.43 18.00
N ARG A 97 -7.68 -14.94 19.03
CA ARG A 97 -7.40 -15.41 20.38
C ARG A 97 -7.63 -16.90 20.33
N SER A 98 -6.56 -17.68 20.29
CA SER A 98 -6.59 -19.05 20.76
C SER A 98 -6.93 -18.95 22.24
N GLU A 99 -8.22 -18.93 22.55
CA GLU A 99 -8.70 -19.23 23.89
C GLU A 99 -8.32 -20.69 24.15
N SER A 100 -7.28 -20.88 24.96
CA SER A 100 -6.96 -22.15 25.63
C SER A 100 -7.52 -22.10 27.04
#